data_AF-A0A9W8IB01-F1
#
_entry.id   AF-A0A9W8IB01-F1
#
_cell.length_a   1.000
_cell.length_b   1.000
_cell.length_c   1.000
_cell.angle_alpha   90.00
_cell.angle_beta   90.00
_cell.angle_gamma   90.00
#
_symmetry.space_group_name_H-M   'P 1'
#
loop_
_entity.id
_entity.type
_entity.pdbx_description
1 polymer ?
#
loop_
_entity_poly.entity_id
_entity_poly.type
_entity_poly.pdbx_seq_one_letter_code
_entity_poly.pdbx_strand_id
1 'polypeptide(L)'
;MGEAHIFKTFPSDALVPLEDEGVGRLKGIYEAWIPKRGAVTRDRLSGVFTLVFLNSSSCEGTISCHNTSLTRRIRKHYVQCLYSGTGVRRGCGLIGDSPCTGIELWIKGSLPVTGPWVQSMYVPPDERLNKLCLVAAPRSDFSKAINMGHSLMERPNLIAGPRKSVFELDSDVYIYVCRLSPCSSICYTAALAVRSKSEPPMYEFPRIHRAATISTAQPGTEATKHMHHRLRSPKPGKTRSIYIHVYSNFAKDGHTRTGGARLMLPGSIQLSNGDGIHLRNVTPAADINIKNTGFDRAQFILIDMPGYQDDSEDARSI
;
A
#
# COMPACT_ATOMS: atom_id res chain seq x y z
N MET A 1 -10.46 -6.68 27.01
CA MET A 1 -9.33 -6.73 26.04
C MET A 1 -8.99 -5.29 25.72
N GLY A 2 -7.71 -4.94 25.57
CA GLY A 2 -7.35 -3.58 25.14
C GLY A 2 -7.76 -3.38 23.67
N GLU A 3 -8.32 -2.21 23.35
CA GLU A 3 -8.76 -1.87 22.00
C GLU A 3 -7.58 -1.32 21.19
N ALA A 4 -7.45 -1.74 19.93
CA ALA A 4 -6.42 -1.23 19.04
C ALA A 4 -6.79 0.19 18.56
N HIS A 5 -5.83 1.10 18.54
CA HIS A 5 -5.98 2.43 17.94
C HIS A 5 -5.47 2.38 16.51
N ILE A 6 -6.35 2.67 15.54
CA ILE A 6 -6.03 2.67 14.11
C ILE A 6 -6.25 4.08 13.57
N PHE A 7 -5.17 4.67 13.07
CA PHE A 7 -5.15 5.98 12.44
C PHE A 7 -5.17 5.79 10.93
N LYS A 8 -6.17 6.38 10.26
CA LYS A 8 -6.38 6.26 8.81
C LYS A 8 -5.96 7.54 8.12
N THR A 9 -5.16 7.45 7.07
CA THR A 9 -4.80 8.63 6.24
C THR A 9 -5.90 8.98 5.23
N PHE A 10 -6.62 7.97 4.74
CA PHE A 10 -7.72 8.15 3.79
C PHE A 10 -9.06 7.78 4.45
N PRO A 11 -10.18 8.40 4.03
CA PRO A 11 -11.49 8.25 4.69
C PRO A 11 -12.16 6.88 4.47
N SER A 12 -11.40 5.84 4.13
CA SER A 12 -11.95 4.51 3.84
C SER A 12 -12.46 3.84 5.11
N ASP A 13 -13.78 3.84 5.26
CA ASP A 13 -14.53 2.97 6.18
C ASP A 13 -15.04 1.70 5.49
N ALA A 14 -14.77 1.56 4.19
CA ALA A 14 -15.22 0.44 3.40
C ALA A 14 -14.35 -0.80 3.63
N LEU A 15 -15.01 -1.97 3.74
CA LEU A 15 -14.37 -3.29 3.72
C LEU A 15 -13.71 -3.60 2.36
N VAL A 16 -13.96 -2.77 1.34
CA VAL A 16 -13.40 -2.89 0.00
C VAL A 16 -12.94 -1.49 -0.42
N PRO A 17 -11.68 -1.30 -0.84
CA PRO A 17 -11.21 0.01 -1.28
C PRO A 17 -11.96 0.44 -2.54
N LEU A 18 -12.65 1.57 -2.46
CA LEU A 18 -13.38 2.15 -3.58
C LEU A 18 -12.41 2.79 -4.58
N GLU A 19 -12.81 2.91 -5.84
CA GLU A 19 -11.96 3.54 -6.86
C GLU A 19 -11.65 5.01 -6.55
N ASP A 20 -12.62 5.71 -5.95
CA ASP A 20 -12.56 7.12 -5.56
C ASP A 20 -11.80 7.37 -4.25
N GLU A 21 -11.44 6.32 -3.51
CA GLU A 21 -10.68 6.43 -2.26
C GLU A 21 -9.17 6.32 -2.51
N GLY A 22 -8.39 7.09 -1.74
CA GLY A 22 -6.92 7.12 -1.81
C GLY A 22 -6.35 7.99 -2.93
N VAL A 23 -5.11 7.70 -3.33
CA VAL A 23 -4.37 8.42 -4.38
C VAL A 23 -3.70 7.44 -5.34
N GLY A 24 -4.10 7.50 -6.61
CA GLY A 24 -3.65 6.58 -7.65
C GLY A 24 -3.97 5.13 -7.30
N ARG A 25 -2.91 4.31 -7.24
CA ARG A 25 -2.96 2.89 -6.85
C ARG A 25 -2.94 2.70 -5.33
N LEU A 26 -2.54 3.69 -4.55
CA LEU A 26 -2.56 3.64 -3.09
C LEU A 26 -3.98 3.91 -2.58
N LYS A 27 -4.57 2.94 -1.89
CA LYS A 27 -5.95 2.99 -1.42
C LYS A 27 -6.08 3.18 0.09
N GLY A 28 -5.05 2.82 0.84
CA GLY A 28 -5.07 2.87 2.30
C GLY A 28 -3.67 3.03 2.89
N ILE A 29 -3.56 3.89 3.90
CA ILE A 29 -2.46 3.89 4.87
C ILE A 29 -3.12 3.84 6.24
N TYR A 30 -2.76 2.81 7.00
CA TYR A 30 -3.25 2.57 8.34
C TYR A 30 -2.07 2.47 9.28
N GLU A 31 -1.95 3.40 10.22
CA GLU A 31 -1.02 3.24 11.34
C GLU A 31 -1.78 2.66 12.53
N ALA A 32 -1.25 1.59 13.10
CA ALA A 32 -1.88 0.89 14.21
C ALA A 32 -0.99 0.94 15.44
N TRP A 33 -1.60 1.23 16.59
CA TRP A 33 -1.09 0.90 17.90
C TRP A 33 -1.99 -0.15 18.53
N ILE A 34 -1.42 -1.31 18.84
CA ILE A 34 -2.13 -2.45 19.41
C ILE A 34 -1.65 -2.62 20.85
N PRO A 35 -2.52 -2.47 21.87
CA PRO A 35 -2.14 -2.63 23.25
C PRO A 35 -1.69 -4.06 23.57
N LYS A 36 -1.12 -4.23 24.77
CA LYS A 36 -0.87 -5.56 25.34
C LYS A 36 -2.15 -6.41 25.31
N ARG A 37 -2.07 -7.63 24.75
CA ARG A 37 -3.22 -8.55 24.54
C ARG A 37 -4.34 -7.95 23.68
N GLY A 38 -4.05 -6.89 22.93
CA GLY A 38 -4.96 -6.31 21.95
C GLY A 38 -5.01 -7.14 20.67
N ALA A 39 -6.04 -6.88 19.87
CA ALA A 39 -6.23 -7.48 18.57
C ALA A 39 -6.86 -6.47 17.62
N VAL A 40 -6.62 -6.66 16.33
CA VAL A 40 -7.38 -6.01 15.26
C VAL A 40 -8.51 -6.95 14.86
N THR A 41 -9.71 -6.40 14.74
CA THR A 41 -10.92 -7.13 14.33
C THR A 41 -10.72 -7.82 12.98
N ARG A 42 -11.41 -8.95 12.79
CA ARG A 42 -11.32 -9.68 11.52
C ARG A 42 -12.05 -8.92 10.43
N ASP A 43 -11.36 -8.61 9.33
CA ASP A 43 -11.90 -7.95 8.15
C ASP A 43 -11.90 -8.91 6.94
N ARG A 44 -12.61 -8.49 5.88
CA ARG A 44 -12.60 -9.14 4.57
C ARG A 44 -11.93 -8.20 3.58
N LEU A 45 -11.02 -8.71 2.76
CA LEU A 45 -10.35 -7.96 1.71
C LEU A 45 -10.35 -8.74 0.40
N SER A 46 -10.42 -8.01 -0.72
CA SER A 46 -10.33 -8.58 -2.07
C SER A 46 -9.69 -7.59 -3.04
N GLY A 47 -8.95 -8.09 -4.02
CA GLY A 47 -8.40 -7.31 -5.14
C GLY A 47 -7.26 -6.33 -4.80
N VAL A 48 -6.69 -6.41 -3.60
CA VAL A 48 -5.58 -5.54 -3.17
C VAL A 48 -4.38 -6.30 -2.61
N PHE A 49 -3.21 -5.69 -2.76
CA PHE A 49 -2.02 -6.02 -2.01
C PHE A 49 -2.05 -5.28 -0.70
N THR A 50 -1.83 -5.99 0.39
CA THR A 50 -1.54 -5.38 1.68
C THR A 50 -0.09 -5.58 2.04
N LEU A 51 0.59 -4.50 2.43
CA LEU A 51 1.97 -4.55 2.94
C LEU A 51 1.97 -4.11 4.39
N VAL A 52 2.29 -5.04 5.29
CA VAL A 52 2.33 -4.80 6.74
C VAL A 52 3.76 -4.67 7.21
N PHE A 53 4.09 -3.53 7.82
CA PHE A 53 5.40 -3.22 8.39
C PHE A 53 5.28 -3.08 9.90
N LEU A 54 6.01 -3.90 10.66
CA LEU A 54 6.04 -3.79 12.12
C LEU A 54 7.24 -2.98 12.61
N ASN A 55 6.96 -2.00 13.47
CA ASN A 55 7.97 -1.17 14.12
C ASN A 55 8.37 -1.70 15.51
N SER A 56 7.43 -2.32 16.23
CA SER A 56 7.70 -2.95 17.53
C SER A 56 7.09 -4.35 17.63
N SER A 57 7.70 -5.16 18.52
CA SER A 57 7.25 -6.51 18.92
C SER A 57 6.94 -7.46 17.75
N SER A 58 6.11 -8.48 17.99
CA SER A 58 5.65 -9.44 17.00
C SER A 58 4.14 -9.61 17.13
N CYS A 59 3.42 -9.66 16.03
CA CYS A 59 2.01 -10.02 16.02
C CYS A 59 1.83 -11.41 15.39
N GLU A 60 0.73 -12.06 15.72
CA GLU A 60 0.28 -13.27 15.04
C GLU A 60 -1.10 -13.02 14.48
N GLY A 61 -1.28 -13.34 13.22
CA GLY A 61 -2.54 -13.22 12.54
C GLY A 61 -2.97 -14.52 11.90
N THR A 62 -4.26 -14.65 11.72
CA THR A 62 -4.86 -15.72 10.93
C THR A 62 -5.31 -15.12 9.62
N ILE A 63 -4.93 -15.74 8.51
CA ILE A 63 -5.43 -15.44 7.17
C ILE A 63 -6.19 -16.67 6.71
N SER A 64 -7.45 -16.49 6.34
CA SER A 64 -8.35 -17.55 5.94
C SER A 64 -8.97 -17.25 4.59
N CYS A 65 -9.05 -18.26 3.74
CA CYS A 65 -9.65 -18.21 2.42
C CYS A 65 -10.33 -19.55 2.13
N HIS A 66 -11.65 -19.53 1.88
CA HIS A 66 -12.47 -20.74 1.74
C HIS A 66 -12.20 -21.75 2.87
N ASN A 67 -11.69 -22.94 2.53
CA ASN A 67 -11.41 -24.03 3.46
C ASN A 67 -9.97 -24.02 3.98
N THR A 68 -9.17 -23.00 3.64
CA THR A 68 -7.78 -22.86 4.07
C THR A 68 -7.64 -21.76 5.12
N SER A 69 -6.86 -22.03 6.16
CA SER A 69 -6.53 -21.06 7.21
C SER A 69 -5.06 -21.19 7.55
N LEU A 70 -4.35 -20.08 7.58
CA LEU A 70 -2.93 -19.99 7.85
C LEU A 70 -2.70 -19.04 9.02
N THR A 71 -2.05 -19.52 10.06
CA THR A 71 -1.57 -18.69 11.16
C THR A 71 -0.15 -18.23 10.85
N ARG A 72 0.08 -16.92 10.90
CA ARG A 72 1.38 -16.31 10.59
C ARG A 72 1.81 -15.38 11.71
N ARG A 73 3.03 -15.57 12.16
CA ARG A 73 3.72 -14.63 13.04
C ARG A 73 4.56 -13.67 12.21
N ILE A 74 4.30 -12.37 12.35
CA ILE A 74 5.11 -11.30 11.77
C ILE A 74 6.00 -10.76 12.87
N ARG A 75 7.30 -10.66 12.60
CA ARG A 75 8.30 -10.15 13.55
C ARG A 75 8.75 -8.76 13.14
N LYS A 76 9.26 -7.98 14.10
CA LYS A 76 9.98 -6.73 13.82
C LYS A 76 10.99 -6.93 12.69
N HIS A 77 11.09 -5.93 11.80
CA HIS A 77 11.94 -5.94 10.59
C HIS A 77 11.48 -6.87 9.46
N TYR A 78 10.40 -7.65 9.65
CA TYR A 78 9.74 -8.31 8.55
C TYR A 78 8.65 -7.42 7.97
N VAL A 79 8.52 -7.47 6.65
CA VAL A 79 7.38 -6.96 5.90
C VAL A 79 6.59 -8.16 5.42
N GLN A 80 5.29 -8.17 5.61
CA GLN A 80 4.41 -9.18 5.01
C GLN A 80 3.67 -8.54 3.85
N CYS A 81 3.70 -9.19 2.69
CA CYS A 81 2.87 -8.86 1.54
C CYS A 81 1.79 -9.94 1.39
N LEU A 82 0.53 -9.53 1.36
CA LEU A 82 -0.62 -10.38 1.11
C LEU A 82 -1.36 -9.83 -0.12
N TYR A 83 -1.41 -10.61 -1.19
CA TYR A 83 -2.39 -10.35 -2.25
C TYR A 83 -3.69 -11.05 -1.87
N SER A 84 -4.74 -10.26 -1.67
CA SER A 84 -6.05 -10.73 -1.21
C SER A 84 -6.85 -11.49 -2.26
N GLY A 85 -6.49 -11.36 -3.54
CA GLY A 85 -7.13 -12.11 -4.61
C GLY A 85 -8.66 -12.00 -4.58
N THR A 86 -9.33 -13.13 -4.78
CA THR A 86 -10.82 -13.20 -4.83
C THR A 86 -11.49 -12.94 -3.50
N GLY A 87 -10.72 -12.89 -2.41
CA GLY A 87 -11.25 -12.67 -1.08
C GLY A 87 -10.49 -13.43 -0.02
N VAL A 88 -10.06 -12.73 1.03
CA VAL A 88 -9.51 -13.31 2.25
C VAL A 88 -10.20 -12.72 3.46
N ARG A 89 -10.34 -13.51 4.52
CA ARG A 89 -10.65 -13.05 5.87
C ARG A 89 -9.39 -13.08 6.69
N ARG A 90 -9.02 -11.96 7.29
CA ARG A 90 -7.79 -11.88 8.11
C ARG A 90 -8.08 -11.19 9.43
N GLY A 91 -7.19 -11.36 10.40
CA GLY A 91 -7.16 -10.60 11.64
C GLY A 91 -5.87 -10.90 12.37
N CYS A 92 -5.48 -10.02 13.31
CA CYS A 92 -4.25 -10.21 14.07
C CYS A 92 -4.45 -9.95 15.56
N GLY A 93 -3.75 -10.74 16.37
CA GLY A 93 -3.60 -10.58 17.81
C GLY A 93 -2.13 -10.32 18.15
N LEU A 94 -1.91 -9.59 19.23
CA LEU A 94 -0.58 -9.37 19.75
C LEU A 94 -0.02 -10.64 20.42
N ILE A 95 1.22 -11.02 20.10
CA ILE A 95 1.98 -11.98 20.90
C ILE A 95 2.91 -11.23 21.85
N GLY A 96 2.73 -11.47 23.14
CA GLY A 96 3.63 -11.00 24.20
C GLY A 96 3.07 -9.85 25.03
N ASP A 97 3.95 -9.30 25.87
CA ASP A 97 3.57 -8.37 26.93
C ASP A 97 3.79 -6.89 26.59
N SER A 98 4.17 -6.57 25.36
CA SER A 98 4.50 -5.20 24.92
C SER A 98 3.63 -4.77 23.74
N PRO A 99 3.14 -3.51 23.70
CA PRO A 99 2.32 -3.03 22.59
C PRO A 99 3.06 -3.15 21.24
N CYS A 100 2.29 -3.37 20.18
CA CYS A 100 2.79 -3.41 18.81
C CYS A 100 2.40 -2.15 18.08
N THR A 101 3.34 -1.60 17.32
CA THR A 101 3.07 -0.53 16.36
C THR A 101 3.47 -0.98 14.97
N GLY A 102 2.69 -0.57 13.98
CA GLY A 102 2.95 -0.90 12.60
C GLY A 102 2.17 -0.01 11.65
N ILE A 103 2.51 -0.13 10.38
CA ILE A 103 1.78 0.50 9.28
C ILE A 103 1.36 -0.57 8.29
N GLU A 104 0.16 -0.42 7.76
CA GLU A 104 -0.36 -1.23 6.66
C GLU A 104 -0.65 -0.33 5.46
N LEU A 105 -0.16 -0.74 4.30
CA LEU A 105 -0.44 -0.10 3.02
C LEU A 105 -1.38 -0.97 2.20
N TRP A 106 -2.39 -0.36 1.56
CA TRP A 106 -3.23 -1.05 0.58
C TRP A 106 -2.94 -0.52 -0.82
N ILE A 107 -2.53 -1.42 -1.72
CA ILE A 107 -2.21 -1.11 -3.12
C ILE A 107 -3.18 -1.87 -4.03
N LYS A 108 -3.84 -1.14 -4.94
CA LYS A 108 -4.70 -1.72 -5.97
C LYS A 108 -3.85 -2.47 -6.99
N GLY A 109 -4.19 -3.74 -7.21
CA GLY A 109 -3.59 -4.55 -8.27
C GLY A 109 -4.04 -4.11 -9.67
N SER A 110 -3.40 -4.66 -10.71
CA SER A 110 -3.79 -4.37 -12.11
C SER A 110 -4.24 -5.60 -12.91
N LEU A 111 -4.01 -6.82 -12.43
CA LEU A 111 -4.49 -8.02 -13.11
C LEU A 111 -5.91 -8.41 -12.70
N PRO A 112 -6.61 -9.21 -13.53
CA PRO A 112 -7.78 -9.96 -13.10
C PRO A 112 -7.47 -10.70 -11.82
N VAL A 113 -8.44 -10.72 -10.92
CA VAL A 113 -8.26 -11.18 -9.55
C VAL A 113 -7.75 -12.62 -9.53
N THR A 114 -6.46 -12.78 -9.22
CA THR A 114 -5.82 -14.09 -9.08
C THR A 114 -6.12 -14.64 -7.68
N GLY A 115 -5.88 -15.93 -7.46
CA GLY A 115 -5.89 -16.54 -6.14
C GLY A 115 -5.01 -15.81 -5.12
N PRO A 116 -5.40 -15.80 -3.84
CA PRO A 116 -4.66 -15.11 -2.80
C PRO A 116 -3.32 -15.77 -2.53
N TRP A 117 -2.34 -14.97 -2.12
CA TRP A 117 -1.05 -15.46 -1.68
C TRP A 117 -0.43 -14.54 -0.65
N VAL A 118 0.42 -15.12 0.20
CA VAL A 118 1.17 -14.39 1.22
C VAL A 118 2.66 -14.68 1.12
N GLN A 119 3.46 -13.65 1.31
CA GLN A 119 4.93 -13.73 1.31
C GLN A 119 5.47 -12.81 2.41
N SER A 120 6.57 -13.19 3.04
CA SER A 120 7.26 -12.30 3.99
C SER A 120 8.67 -11.98 3.52
N MET A 121 9.17 -10.82 3.88
CA MET A 121 10.52 -10.37 3.57
C MET A 121 11.19 -9.84 4.83
N TYR A 122 12.39 -10.32 5.14
CA TYR A 122 13.24 -9.67 6.14
C TYR A 122 13.93 -8.45 5.52
N VAL A 123 13.73 -7.27 6.12
CA VAL A 123 14.36 -6.02 5.72
C VAL A 123 15.32 -5.58 6.83
N PRO A 124 16.64 -5.86 6.71
CA PRO A 124 17.61 -5.51 7.72
C PRO A 124 17.59 -4.01 8.05
N PRO A 125 17.79 -3.60 9.31
CA PRO A 125 17.87 -2.18 9.68
C PRO A 125 18.90 -1.39 8.86
N ASP A 126 20.04 -2.01 8.57
CA ASP A 126 21.14 -1.38 7.83
C ASP A 126 20.82 -1.21 6.35
N GLU A 127 19.94 -2.05 5.80
CA GLU A 127 19.49 -1.94 4.41
C GLU A 127 18.60 -0.72 4.16
N ARG A 128 18.04 -0.13 5.22
CA ARG A 128 17.17 1.04 5.15
C ARG A 128 17.72 2.26 5.90
N LEU A 129 18.94 2.21 6.43
CA LEU A 129 19.54 3.34 7.14
C LEU A 129 20.23 4.30 6.15
N ASN A 130 19.79 5.56 6.10
CA ASN A 130 20.33 6.60 5.21
C ASN A 130 20.33 6.22 3.71
N LYS A 131 19.50 5.26 3.31
CA LYS A 131 19.30 4.84 1.92
C LYS A 131 17.87 4.35 1.72
N LEU A 132 17.39 4.46 0.49
CA LEU A 132 16.09 3.91 0.09
C LEU A 132 16.23 2.41 -0.15
N CYS A 133 15.52 1.62 0.66
CA CYS A 133 15.40 0.19 0.48
C CYS A 133 14.14 -0.11 -0.33
N LEU A 134 14.30 -0.59 -1.57
CA LEU A 134 13.18 -1.03 -2.40
C LEU A 134 12.58 -2.32 -1.82
N VAL A 135 11.30 -2.30 -1.47
CA VAL A 135 10.59 -3.46 -0.89
C VAL A 135 9.58 -4.08 -1.84
N ALA A 136 9.02 -3.29 -2.76
CA ALA A 136 8.09 -3.78 -3.77
C ALA A 136 8.30 -3.05 -5.09
N ALA A 137 8.15 -3.77 -6.19
CA ALA A 137 8.32 -3.22 -7.54
C ALA A 137 7.38 -3.90 -8.53
N PRO A 138 7.13 -3.31 -9.71
CA PRO A 138 6.33 -3.93 -10.74
C PRO A 138 6.98 -5.22 -11.23
N ARG A 139 6.14 -6.22 -11.49
CA ARG A 139 6.57 -7.47 -12.08
C ARG A 139 7.02 -7.26 -13.52
N SER A 140 8.15 -7.86 -13.89
CA SER A 140 8.70 -7.78 -15.25
C SER A 140 8.01 -8.72 -16.25
N ASP A 141 7.47 -9.85 -15.77
CA ASP A 141 6.84 -10.88 -16.57
C ASP A 141 5.51 -11.34 -15.95
N PHE A 142 4.41 -10.81 -16.49
CA PHE A 142 3.05 -11.13 -16.05
C PHE A 142 2.59 -12.55 -16.43
N SER A 143 3.32 -13.24 -17.31
CA SER A 143 2.91 -14.56 -17.84
C SER A 143 3.22 -15.74 -16.92
N LYS A 144 4.13 -15.58 -15.95
CA LYS A 144 4.76 -16.72 -15.25
C LYS A 144 4.24 -17.07 -13.86
N ALA A 145 3.36 -16.29 -13.24
CA ALA A 145 2.71 -16.74 -12.01
C ALA A 145 1.41 -16.00 -11.76
N ILE A 146 0.33 -16.54 -12.31
CA ILE A 146 -1.01 -16.21 -11.89
C ILE A 146 -1.42 -17.38 -11.00
N ASN A 147 -1.67 -17.14 -9.71
CA ASN A 147 -2.36 -18.14 -8.91
C ASN A 147 -3.76 -18.25 -9.52
N MET A 148 -4.05 -19.29 -10.30
CA MET A 148 -5.40 -19.49 -10.83
C MET A 148 -6.31 -20.21 -9.82
N GLY A 149 -5.76 -20.71 -8.72
CA GLY A 149 -6.51 -21.42 -7.69
C GLY A 149 -7.16 -20.48 -6.69
N HIS A 150 -8.26 -20.90 -6.07
CA HIS A 150 -8.94 -20.12 -5.02
C HIS A 150 -8.32 -20.29 -3.62
N SER A 151 -7.35 -21.19 -3.46
CA SER A 151 -6.70 -21.46 -2.19
C SER A 151 -5.60 -20.45 -1.87
N LEU A 152 -5.45 -20.13 -0.58
CA LEU A 152 -4.34 -19.30 -0.09
C LEU A 152 -3.01 -20.02 -0.28
N MET A 153 -2.10 -19.41 -1.06
CA MET A 153 -0.74 -19.95 -1.26
C MET A 153 0.29 -19.20 -0.41
N GLU A 154 1.20 -19.95 0.20
CA GLU A 154 2.39 -19.39 0.84
C GLU A 154 3.56 -19.37 -0.14
N ARG A 155 4.15 -18.20 -0.36
CA ARG A 155 5.37 -18.05 -1.18
C ARG A 155 6.63 -18.10 -0.32
N PRO A 156 7.77 -18.53 -0.89
CA PRO A 156 9.05 -18.52 -0.17
C PRO A 156 9.40 -17.14 0.39
N ASN A 157 9.91 -17.10 1.61
CA ASN A 157 10.32 -15.85 2.24
C ASN A 157 11.52 -15.22 1.51
N LEU A 158 11.52 -13.89 1.45
CA LEU A 158 12.58 -13.10 0.85
C LEU A 158 13.50 -12.52 1.92
N ILE A 159 14.72 -12.17 1.53
CA ILE A 159 15.64 -11.36 2.33
C ILE A 159 16.05 -10.18 1.45
N ALA A 160 15.81 -8.96 1.94
CA ALA A 160 16.28 -7.77 1.26
C ALA A 160 17.82 -7.77 1.26
N GLY A 161 18.42 -7.43 0.13
CA GLY A 161 19.88 -7.43 0.00
C GLY A 161 20.35 -6.98 -1.39
N PRO A 162 21.67 -7.05 -1.63
CA PRO A 162 22.33 -6.44 -2.80
C PRO A 162 21.83 -6.98 -4.15
N ARG A 163 21.28 -8.20 -4.17
CA ARG A 163 20.74 -8.88 -5.37
C ARG A 163 19.22 -8.68 -5.58
N LYS A 164 18.59 -7.70 -4.91
CA LYS A 164 17.24 -7.14 -5.18
C LYS A 164 16.07 -8.14 -5.16
N SER A 165 15.94 -8.95 -4.12
CA SER A 165 14.67 -9.65 -3.88
C SER A 165 13.63 -8.66 -3.37
N VAL A 166 12.59 -8.41 -4.17
CA VAL A 166 11.49 -7.48 -3.85
C VAL A 166 10.14 -8.20 -3.97
N PHE A 167 9.09 -7.67 -3.36
CA PHE A 167 7.74 -8.12 -3.69
C PHE A 167 7.40 -7.70 -5.12
N GLU A 168 7.10 -8.67 -5.98
CA GLU A 168 6.61 -8.42 -7.33
C GLU A 168 5.12 -8.08 -7.27
N LEU A 169 4.80 -6.83 -7.58
CA LEU A 169 3.42 -6.36 -7.68
C LEU A 169 2.96 -6.48 -9.12
N ASP A 170 1.68 -6.77 -9.31
CA ASP A 170 1.05 -6.73 -10.64
C ASP A 170 0.65 -5.29 -11.04
N SER A 171 1.26 -4.30 -10.42
CA SER A 171 0.92 -2.88 -10.49
C SER A 171 2.19 -2.08 -10.70
N ASP A 172 2.10 -0.97 -11.45
CA ASP A 172 3.23 -0.08 -11.73
C ASP A 172 3.59 0.78 -10.49
N VAL A 173 3.85 0.11 -9.36
CA VAL A 173 4.09 0.74 -8.07
C VAL A 173 5.44 0.29 -7.54
N TYR A 174 6.26 1.27 -7.17
CA TYR A 174 7.50 1.06 -6.44
C TYR A 174 7.30 1.53 -5.00
N ILE A 175 7.70 0.71 -4.05
CA ILE A 175 7.60 1.02 -2.62
C ILE A 175 8.99 0.95 -2.03
N TYR A 176 9.39 2.03 -1.37
CA TYR A 176 10.65 2.15 -0.68
C TYR A 176 10.40 2.42 0.80
N VAL A 177 11.29 1.89 1.63
CA VAL A 177 11.38 2.23 3.05
C VAL A 177 12.73 2.84 3.35
N CYS A 178 12.74 3.87 4.20
CA CYS A 178 13.97 4.52 4.64
C CYS A 178 13.86 4.93 6.10
N ARG A 179 15.00 4.88 6.78
CA ARG A 179 15.26 5.45 8.10
C ARG A 179 16.41 6.43 7.95
N LEU A 180 16.11 7.72 7.94
CA LEU A 180 17.06 8.78 7.69
C LEU A 180 17.54 9.38 9.01
N SER A 181 18.86 9.42 9.21
CA SER A 181 19.48 9.97 10.41
C SER A 181 19.38 11.50 10.44
N PRO A 182 19.45 12.14 11.62
CA PRO A 182 19.51 13.60 11.72
C PRO A 182 20.55 14.19 10.79
N CYS A 183 20.23 15.33 10.17
CA CYS A 183 21.07 16.05 9.22
C CYS A 183 21.46 15.29 7.94
N SER A 184 21.03 14.04 7.77
CA SER A 184 21.30 13.25 6.57
C SER A 184 20.31 13.57 5.46
N SER A 185 20.70 13.29 4.22
CA SER A 185 19.88 13.48 3.03
C SER A 185 20.00 12.30 2.09
N ILE A 186 18.96 12.08 1.30
CA ILE A 186 18.96 11.14 0.19
C ILE A 186 18.38 11.82 -1.05
N CYS A 187 18.74 11.31 -2.22
CA CYS A 187 18.10 11.68 -3.47
C CYS A 187 17.29 10.48 -3.98
N TYR A 188 16.04 10.72 -4.33
CA TYR A 188 15.18 9.77 -5.01
C TYR A 188 14.98 10.19 -6.47
N THR A 189 15.27 9.31 -7.42
CA THR A 189 14.97 9.52 -8.84
C THR A 189 13.65 8.83 -9.18
N ALA A 190 12.66 9.61 -9.63
CA ALA A 190 11.35 9.10 -10.02
C ALA A 190 11.47 8.02 -11.11
N ALA A 191 10.75 6.91 -10.95
CA ALA A 191 10.90 5.77 -11.86
C ALA A 191 10.52 6.17 -13.29
N LEU A 192 11.25 5.58 -14.25
CA LEU A 192 10.82 5.60 -15.64
C LEU A 192 9.54 4.78 -15.76
N ALA A 193 8.55 5.30 -16.49
CA ALA A 193 7.34 4.55 -16.78
C ALA A 193 7.72 3.21 -17.42
N VAL A 194 7.28 2.11 -16.80
CA VAL A 194 7.54 0.77 -17.34
C VAL A 194 6.81 0.67 -18.67
N ARG A 195 7.56 0.63 -19.78
CA ARG A 195 7.05 0.16 -21.07
C ARG A 195 6.81 -1.34 -20.94
N SER A 196 5.72 -1.75 -20.30
CA SER A 196 5.36 -3.16 -20.28
C SER A 196 5.08 -3.59 -21.72
N LYS A 197 5.62 -4.74 -22.14
CA LYS A 197 5.35 -5.31 -23.48
C LYS A 197 3.96 -5.94 -23.57
N SER A 198 3.22 -5.98 -22.47
CA SER A 198 1.89 -6.60 -22.36
C SER A 198 1.08 -5.83 -21.32
N GLU A 199 0.15 -5.00 -21.79
CA GLU A 199 -0.85 -4.37 -20.93
C GLU A 199 -1.82 -5.45 -20.43
N PRO A 200 -2.00 -5.61 -19.11
CA PRO A 200 -3.00 -6.53 -18.59
C PRO A 200 -4.42 -5.96 -18.81
N PRO A 201 -5.42 -6.81 -19.14
CA PRO A 201 -6.80 -6.37 -19.22
C PRO A 201 -7.27 -5.90 -17.84
N MET A 202 -7.83 -4.68 -17.78
CA MET A 202 -8.36 -4.12 -16.54
C MET A 202 -9.62 -4.86 -16.09
N TYR A 203 -9.73 -5.06 -14.78
CA TYR A 203 -11.00 -5.35 -14.12
C TYR A 203 -11.44 -4.08 -13.39
N GLU A 204 -12.57 -3.51 -13.79
CA GLU A 204 -13.24 -2.48 -13.00
C GLU A 204 -13.75 -3.13 -11.70
N PHE A 205 -13.54 -2.46 -10.56
CA PHE A 205 -14.32 -2.84 -9.40
C PHE A 205 -15.80 -2.63 -9.73
N PRO A 206 -16.73 -3.41 -9.13
CA PRO A 206 -18.12 -2.97 -9.11
C PRO A 206 -18.10 -1.55 -8.56
N ARG A 207 -18.58 -0.58 -9.34
CA ARG A 207 -18.87 0.77 -8.82
C ARG A 207 -19.97 0.59 -7.79
N ILE A 208 -19.58 0.32 -6.55
CA ILE A 208 -20.49 0.44 -5.42
C ILE A 208 -20.57 1.95 -5.20
N HIS A 209 -21.41 2.59 -6.00
CA HIS A 209 -21.93 3.89 -5.63
C HIS A 209 -22.47 3.71 -4.21
N ARG A 210 -21.96 4.50 -3.25
CA ARG A 210 -22.68 4.68 -1.99
C ARG A 210 -24.14 4.84 -2.39
N ALA A 211 -25.04 4.11 -1.74
CA ALA A 211 -26.46 4.32 -1.92
C ALA A 211 -26.70 5.83 -1.77
N ALA A 212 -26.84 6.51 -2.91
CA ALA A 212 -27.41 7.83 -2.93
C ALA A 212 -28.76 7.62 -2.27
N THR A 213 -29.03 8.47 -1.30
CA THR A 213 -30.32 8.66 -0.66
C THR A 213 -31.42 8.21 -1.61
N ILE A 214 -32.17 7.16 -1.22
CA ILE A 214 -33.26 6.61 -2.00
C ILE A 214 -34.16 7.79 -2.38
N SER A 215 -34.14 8.18 -3.66
CA SER A 215 -35.20 9.00 -4.20
C SER A 215 -36.41 8.09 -4.30
N THR A 216 -37.46 8.42 -3.56
CA THR A 216 -38.77 7.77 -3.65
C THR A 216 -39.38 8.08 -5.02
N ALA A 217 -38.99 7.31 -6.03
CA ALA A 217 -39.69 7.22 -7.30
C ALA A 217 -39.63 5.75 -7.77
N GLN A 218 -40.80 5.24 -8.15
CA GLN A 218 -41.14 3.83 -8.39
C GLN A 218 -40.28 3.11 -9.45
N PRO A 219 -40.28 1.75 -9.44
CA PRO A 219 -39.44 0.94 -10.31
C PRO A 219 -40.01 0.87 -11.74
N GLY A 220 -39.27 1.44 -12.70
CA GLY A 220 -39.40 1.12 -14.11
C GLY A 220 -38.63 -0.15 -14.43
N THR A 221 -39.30 -1.10 -15.07
CA THR A 221 -38.76 -2.36 -15.58
C THR A 221 -37.96 -2.08 -16.84
N GLU A 222 -36.63 -2.23 -16.82
CA GLU A 222 -35.86 -2.41 -18.05
C GLU A 222 -34.73 -3.42 -17.86
N ALA A 223 -34.84 -4.53 -18.58
CA ALA A 223 -33.75 -5.43 -18.86
C ALA A 223 -32.83 -4.79 -19.90
N THR A 224 -31.57 -4.51 -19.56
CA THR A 224 -30.56 -4.14 -20.56
C THR A 224 -29.29 -4.94 -20.39
N LYS A 225 -29.08 -5.78 -21.40
CA LYS A 225 -27.87 -6.51 -21.80
C LYS A 225 -26.58 -5.80 -21.36
N HIS A 226 -25.72 -6.49 -20.62
CA HIS A 226 -24.34 -6.07 -20.40
C HIS A 226 -23.58 -6.09 -21.74
N MET A 227 -23.53 -4.95 -22.42
CA MET A 227 -22.53 -4.72 -23.47
C MET A 227 -21.16 -4.62 -22.80
N HIS A 228 -20.28 -5.59 -23.13
CA HIS A 228 -18.86 -5.49 -22.83
C HIS A 228 -18.23 -4.37 -23.68
N HIS A 229 -18.28 -3.14 -23.18
CA HIS A 229 -17.40 -2.09 -23.69
C HIS A 229 -15.96 -2.47 -23.30
N ARG A 230 -15.15 -2.84 -24.30
CA ARG A 230 -13.69 -2.79 -24.19
C ARG A 230 -13.30 -1.32 -24.01
N LEU A 231 -13.27 -0.84 -22.77
CA LEU A 231 -12.69 0.46 -22.45
C LEU A 231 -11.17 0.34 -22.61
N ARG A 232 -10.61 1.29 -23.38
CA ARG A 232 -9.19 1.37 -23.71
C ARG A 232 -8.36 1.36 -22.42
N SER A 233 -7.27 0.60 -22.43
CA SER A 233 -6.28 0.59 -21.37
C SER A 233 -5.76 2.01 -21.10
N PRO A 234 -5.53 2.40 -19.83
CA PRO A 234 -4.83 3.65 -19.53
C PRO A 234 -3.41 3.51 -20.06
N LYS A 235 -3.08 4.32 -21.07
CA LYS A 235 -1.71 4.46 -21.58
C LYS A 235 -0.78 4.75 -20.39
N PRO A 236 0.47 4.25 -20.37
CA PRO A 236 1.42 4.61 -19.33
C PRO A 236 1.45 6.13 -19.15
N GLY A 237 1.22 6.59 -17.91
CA GLY A 237 1.22 8.00 -17.58
C GLY A 237 2.53 8.64 -18.02
N LYS A 238 2.46 9.77 -18.75
CA LYS A 238 3.65 10.57 -19.10
C LYS A 238 4.36 11.11 -17.85
N THR A 239 3.66 11.09 -16.71
CA THR A 239 4.10 11.57 -15.40
C THR A 239 4.01 10.48 -14.34
N ARG A 240 4.67 10.70 -13.20
CA ARG A 240 4.62 9.89 -11.98
C ARG A 240 3.83 10.62 -10.89
N SER A 241 3.34 9.86 -9.94
CA SER A 241 2.66 10.32 -8.74
C SER A 241 3.36 9.72 -7.53
N ILE A 242 3.93 10.55 -6.66
CA ILE A 242 4.74 10.09 -5.53
C ILE A 242 4.04 10.44 -4.23
N TYR A 243 3.92 9.46 -3.34
CA TYR A 243 3.44 9.66 -1.98
C TYR A 243 4.56 9.38 -0.99
N ILE A 244 4.75 10.27 -0.01
CA ILE A 244 5.73 10.08 1.08
C ILE A 244 4.97 10.13 2.38
N HIS A 245 5.13 9.11 3.24
CA HIS A 245 4.49 9.01 4.54
C HIS A 245 5.53 8.88 5.65
N VAL A 246 5.56 9.81 6.60
CA VAL A 246 6.43 9.74 7.78
C VAL A 246 5.73 8.98 8.89
N TYR A 247 6.39 7.98 9.43
CA TYR A 247 5.82 7.13 10.46
C TYR A 247 5.51 7.91 11.73
N SER A 248 4.37 7.62 12.33
CA SER A 248 4.04 8.10 13.67
C SER A 248 4.92 7.43 14.71
N ASN A 249 5.32 8.20 15.73
CA ASN A 249 5.99 7.66 16.91
C ASN A 249 4.97 7.58 18.05
N PHE A 250 4.54 6.39 18.45
CA PHE A 250 3.54 6.23 19.50
C PHE A 250 4.16 6.16 20.89
N ALA A 251 3.53 6.80 21.86
CA ALA A 251 3.81 6.65 23.27
C ALA A 251 3.27 5.32 23.81
N LYS A 252 3.57 5.03 25.09
CA LYS A 252 3.17 3.78 25.75
C LYS A 252 1.66 3.65 25.91
N ASP A 253 0.94 4.75 25.87
CA ASP A 253 -0.52 4.89 25.97
C ASP A 253 -1.23 4.93 24.60
N GLY A 254 -0.47 4.86 23.50
CA GLY A 254 -1.02 4.88 22.14
C GLY A 254 -1.20 6.26 21.54
N HIS A 255 -0.90 7.34 22.27
CA HIS A 255 -0.89 8.69 21.70
C HIS A 255 0.36 8.94 20.86
N THR A 256 0.23 9.71 19.78
CA THR A 256 1.38 10.14 18.98
C THR A 256 2.27 11.07 19.81
N ARG A 257 3.54 10.68 19.99
CA ARG A 257 4.57 11.55 20.55
C ARG A 257 4.90 12.64 19.53
N THR A 258 5.05 13.85 20.05
CA THR A 258 5.82 14.91 19.39
C THR A 258 7.29 14.48 19.32
N GLY A 259 7.61 13.65 18.34
CA GLY A 259 8.98 13.24 18.06
C GLY A 259 9.74 14.33 17.32
N GLY A 260 11.06 14.26 17.35
CA GLY A 260 11.93 15.21 16.67
C GLY A 260 12.18 14.94 15.20
N ALA A 261 11.55 13.92 14.61
CA ALA A 261 11.78 13.57 13.22
C ALA A 261 11.05 14.56 12.31
N ARG A 262 11.81 15.17 11.39
CA ARG A 262 11.32 16.18 10.46
C ARG A 262 12.01 16.05 9.12
N LEU A 263 11.24 15.82 8.06
CA LEU A 263 11.74 15.80 6.70
C LEU A 263 11.55 17.17 6.05
N MET A 264 12.53 17.59 5.27
CA MET A 264 12.44 18.71 4.34
C MET A 264 12.51 18.17 2.92
N LEU A 265 11.56 18.59 2.11
CA LEU A 265 11.40 18.26 0.70
C LEU A 265 11.67 19.50 -0.17
N PRO A 266 11.82 19.34 -1.51
CA PRO A 266 11.93 20.48 -2.42
C PRO A 266 10.73 21.42 -2.29
N GLY A 267 10.95 22.71 -2.52
CA GLY A 267 9.92 23.74 -2.27
C GLY A 267 9.73 24.08 -0.79
N SER A 268 10.70 23.74 0.06
CA SER A 268 10.70 24.03 1.51
C SER A 268 9.54 23.40 2.29
N ILE A 269 8.99 22.31 1.76
CA ILE A 269 7.89 21.59 2.42
C ILE A 269 8.47 20.77 3.58
N GLN A 270 7.85 20.90 4.76
CA GLN A 270 8.26 20.17 5.96
C GLN A 270 7.21 19.13 6.33
N LEU A 271 7.66 17.91 6.64
CA LEU A 271 6.81 16.83 7.14
C LEU A 271 7.32 16.37 8.51
N SER A 272 6.42 16.17 9.45
CA SER A 272 6.68 15.63 10.78
C SER A 272 6.05 14.24 10.93
N ASN A 273 6.19 13.62 12.10
CA ASN A 273 5.64 12.29 12.37
C ASN A 273 4.13 12.21 12.07
N GLY A 274 3.73 11.20 11.31
CA GLY A 274 2.34 10.97 10.91
C GLY A 274 1.90 11.75 9.66
N ASP A 275 2.70 12.73 9.22
CA ASP A 275 2.38 13.51 8.03
C ASP A 275 2.62 12.69 6.76
N GLY A 276 1.79 12.95 5.76
CA GLY A 276 1.97 12.45 4.40
C GLY A 276 1.86 13.58 3.38
N ILE A 277 2.54 13.41 2.24
CA ILE A 277 2.42 14.31 1.10
C ILE A 277 2.23 13.55 -0.19
N HIS A 278 1.42 14.13 -1.07
CA HIS A 278 1.21 13.66 -2.44
C HIS A 278 1.82 14.66 -3.43
N LEU A 279 2.87 14.24 -4.12
CA LEU A 279 3.48 14.97 -5.22
C LEU A 279 2.86 14.48 -6.55
N ARG A 280 2.14 15.36 -7.23
CA ARG A 280 1.47 15.07 -8.50
C ARG A 280 2.32 15.50 -9.69
N ASN A 281 2.09 14.85 -10.83
CA ASN A 281 2.69 15.23 -12.13
C ASN A 281 4.21 15.33 -12.11
N VAL A 282 4.87 14.42 -11.38
CA VAL A 282 6.33 14.39 -11.30
C VAL A 282 6.88 13.85 -12.62
N THR A 283 7.81 14.58 -13.24
CA THR A 283 8.48 14.12 -14.46
C THR A 283 9.26 12.83 -14.17
N PRO A 284 9.15 11.78 -15.00
CA PRO A 284 10.00 10.60 -14.86
C PRO A 284 11.48 10.97 -14.88
N ALA A 285 12.30 10.26 -14.11
CA ALA A 285 13.72 10.58 -13.88
C ALA A 285 14.00 11.93 -13.20
N ALA A 286 12.98 12.64 -12.69
CA ALA A 286 13.21 13.80 -11.83
C ALA A 286 13.78 13.37 -10.48
N ASP A 287 14.73 14.16 -9.98
CA ASP A 287 15.36 13.97 -8.68
C ASP A 287 14.62 14.73 -7.57
N ILE A 288 14.33 14.02 -6.48
CA ILE A 288 13.66 14.55 -5.29
C ILE A 288 14.61 14.37 -4.10
N ASN A 289 15.15 15.50 -3.63
CA ASN A 289 16.02 15.53 -2.47
C ASN A 289 15.20 15.55 -1.18
N ILE A 290 15.46 14.58 -0.30
CA ILE A 290 14.79 14.46 0.99
C ILE A 290 15.86 14.58 2.08
N LYS A 291 15.72 15.58 2.95
CA LYS A 291 16.66 15.83 4.06
C LYS A 291 15.95 15.68 5.40
N ASN A 292 16.59 15.02 6.36
CA ASN A 292 16.13 15.06 7.74
C ASN A 292 16.73 16.30 8.44
N THR A 293 15.88 17.24 8.83
CA THR A 293 16.25 18.42 9.64
C THR A 293 15.82 18.31 11.09
N GLY A 294 15.21 17.19 11.44
CA GLY A 294 14.89 16.82 12.80
C GLY A 294 16.09 16.44 13.64
N PHE A 295 15.91 16.44 14.96
CA PHE A 295 16.90 15.95 15.92
C PHE A 295 16.82 14.43 16.14
N ASP A 296 15.73 13.79 15.70
CA ASP A 296 15.55 12.33 15.72
C ASP A 296 15.66 11.71 14.32
N ARG A 297 15.86 10.39 14.27
CA ARG A 297 15.79 9.63 13.01
C ARG A 297 14.36 9.62 12.48
N ALA A 298 14.18 10.00 11.22
CA ALA A 298 12.88 9.92 10.53
C ALA A 298 12.75 8.57 9.82
N GLN A 299 11.67 7.82 10.11
CA GLN A 299 11.30 6.63 9.34
C GLN A 299 10.14 6.99 8.40
N PHE A 300 10.26 6.66 7.12
CA PHE A 300 9.24 6.97 6.12
C PHE A 300 9.12 5.89 5.06
N ILE A 301 7.95 5.83 4.43
CA ILE A 301 7.70 5.10 3.19
C ILE A 301 7.62 6.11 2.04
N LEU A 302 8.20 5.75 0.90
CA LEU A 302 8.01 6.45 -0.37
C LEU A 302 7.34 5.48 -1.36
N ILE A 303 6.27 5.94 -2.00
CA ILE A 303 5.45 5.17 -2.93
C ILE A 303 5.44 5.92 -4.26
N ASP A 304 6.04 5.35 -5.28
CA ASP A 304 6.02 5.89 -6.64
C ASP A 304 5.03 5.10 -7.50
N MET A 305 4.05 5.80 -8.07
CA MET A 305 2.92 5.27 -8.83
C MET A 305 2.81 5.96 -10.19
N PRO A 306 2.10 5.37 -11.18
CA PRO A 306 1.77 6.07 -12.42
C PRO A 306 0.98 7.36 -12.10
N GLY A 307 1.28 8.42 -12.84
CA GLY A 307 0.50 9.66 -12.80
C GLY A 307 -0.92 9.47 -13.33
N TYR A 308 -1.81 10.37 -12.93
CA TYR A 308 -3.15 10.47 -13.52
C TYR A 308 -3.04 11.12 -14.90
N GLN A 309 -3.66 10.51 -15.91
CA GLN A 309 -3.98 11.24 -17.15
C GLN A 309 -5.32 11.93 -16.88
N ASP A 310 -5.32 13.26 -16.91
CA ASP A 310 -6.59 13.99 -17.02
C ASP A 310 -7.12 13.71 -18.43
N ASP A 311 -8.26 13.01 -18.53
CA ASP A 311 -8.97 12.71 -19.79
C ASP A 311 -9.45 13.98 -20.54
N SER A 312 -9.07 15.17 -20.07
CA SER A 312 -9.49 16.46 -20.61
C SER A 312 -8.76 16.91 -21.88
N GLU A 313 -7.63 16.28 -22.25
CA GLU A 313 -6.95 16.62 -23.52
C GLU A 313 -7.62 15.97 -24.75
N ASP A 314 -8.30 14.83 -24.60
CA ASP A 314 -9.00 14.17 -25.72
C ASP A 314 -10.37 14.79 -26.02
N ALA A 315 -10.90 15.65 -25.14
CA ALA A 315 -12.16 16.38 -25.36
C ALA A 315 -11.99 17.65 -26.22
N ARG A 316 -10.76 18.01 -26.60
CA ARG A 316 -10.48 19.17 -27.49
C ARG A 316 -10.17 18.76 -28.94
N SER A 317 -10.33 17.49 -29.28
CA SER A 317 -10.23 17.00 -30.66
C SER A 317 -11.53 16.34 -31.11
N ILE A 318 -12.59 17.14 -31.24
CA ILE A 318 -13.72 16.89 -32.14
C ILE A 318 -14.05 18.20 -32.83
#